data_AF-A0A928VM13-F1
#
_entry.id   AF-A0A928VM13-F1
#
_cell.length_a   1.000
_cell.length_b   1.000
_cell.length_c   1.000
_cell.angle_alpha   90.00
_cell.angle_beta   90.00
_cell.angle_gamma   90.00
#
_symmetry.space_group_name_H-M   'P 1'
#
loop_
_entity.id
_entity.type
_entity.pdbx_description
1 polymer ?
#
loop_
_entity_poly.entity_id
_entity_poly.type
_entity_poly.pdbx_seq_one_letter_code
_entity_poly.pdbx_strand_id
1 'polypeptide(L)'
;MSVKLQQFADWKQQGRRITVLTAWDYAFAEILDQAGVEMILVGDSLAMVTLGHPTTLPLTLDEMIHHAKAVRRGVKNAWITVDLPFGTYQESPEQAVRSASRVLQETGANAVKLEGGYPEVAATVAKLVKVGIPVMGHVGLTPQSVQTLGFTQQGKTDAEGDRIFAEAIALEKAGAFSIVLEHIPTDLAQSITNKLAIPTIGIGAGAGCDGQVLVTTDALGLGSWKPPFAKAYANLRETITQAVQAFTDEVRSGQFPE
;
A
#
# COMPACT_ATOMS: atom_id res chain seq x y z
N MET A 1 -0.65 -18.38 -12.70
CA MET A 1 -2.06 -17.95 -12.88
C MET A 1 -2.20 -16.64 -12.16
N SER A 2 -2.78 -15.62 -12.79
CA SER A 2 -2.93 -14.30 -12.17
C SER A 2 -3.91 -14.33 -11.00
N VAL A 3 -3.60 -13.57 -9.95
CA VAL A 3 -4.47 -13.36 -8.79
C VAL A 3 -5.77 -12.66 -9.23
N LYS A 4 -6.90 -13.09 -8.68
CA LYS A 4 -8.24 -12.58 -8.96
C LYS A 4 -8.90 -12.09 -7.69
N LEU A 5 -9.83 -11.14 -7.84
CA LEU A 5 -10.57 -10.50 -6.75
C LEU A 5 -11.18 -11.50 -5.75
N GLN A 6 -11.85 -12.54 -6.26
CA GLN A 6 -12.52 -13.54 -5.42
C GLN A 6 -11.56 -14.28 -4.48
N GLN A 7 -10.29 -14.47 -4.90
CA GLN A 7 -9.33 -15.23 -4.12
C GLN A 7 -9.01 -14.56 -2.78
N PHE A 8 -9.13 -13.24 -2.66
CA PHE A 8 -8.92 -12.53 -1.39
C PHE A 8 -9.90 -12.97 -0.29
N ALA A 9 -11.18 -13.12 -0.65
CA ALA A 9 -12.19 -13.65 0.27
C ALA A 9 -11.94 -15.14 0.57
N ASP A 10 -11.59 -15.93 -0.46
CA ASP A 10 -11.31 -17.35 -0.29
C ASP A 10 -10.11 -17.60 0.64
N TRP A 11 -9.04 -16.80 0.50
CA TRP A 11 -7.84 -16.91 1.33
C TRP A 11 -8.12 -16.56 2.79
N LYS A 12 -8.93 -15.54 3.06
CA LYS A 12 -9.39 -15.25 4.42
C LYS A 12 -10.15 -16.45 5.01
N GLN A 13 -11.12 -17.00 4.27
CA GLN A 13 -11.91 -18.16 4.72
C GLN A 13 -11.03 -19.39 5.00
N GLN A 14 -9.96 -19.56 4.23
CA GLN A 14 -8.98 -20.64 4.39
C GLN A 14 -7.94 -20.37 5.50
N GLY A 15 -7.91 -19.17 6.08
CA GLY A 15 -6.85 -18.75 7.00
C GLY A 15 -5.47 -18.61 6.35
N ARG A 16 -5.41 -18.52 5.01
CA ARG A 16 -4.15 -18.32 4.27
C ARG A 16 -3.77 -16.84 4.34
N ARG A 17 -2.57 -16.56 4.85
CA ARG A 17 -2.07 -15.19 4.96
C ARG A 17 -1.78 -14.57 3.58
N ILE A 18 -2.15 -13.30 3.42
CA ILE A 18 -1.95 -12.52 2.19
C ILE A 18 -0.67 -11.70 2.32
N THR A 19 0.24 -11.80 1.36
CA THR A 19 1.44 -10.96 1.32
C THR A 19 1.27 -9.80 0.35
N VAL A 20 1.62 -8.61 0.83
CA VAL A 20 1.57 -7.37 0.06
C VAL A 20 2.91 -6.65 0.21
N LEU A 21 3.46 -6.19 -0.91
CA LEU A 21 4.67 -5.36 -0.91
C LEU A 21 4.49 -4.19 -1.88
N THR A 22 5.13 -3.05 -1.59
CA THR A 22 5.03 -1.88 -2.47
C THR A 22 5.99 -1.97 -3.66
N ALA A 23 5.65 -1.37 -4.80
CA ALA A 23 6.60 -1.21 -5.90
C ALA A 23 6.28 0.04 -6.73
N TRP A 24 7.30 0.61 -7.37
CA TRP A 24 7.15 1.86 -8.13
C TRP A 24 7.92 1.85 -9.46
N ASP A 25 8.59 0.74 -9.78
CA ASP A 25 9.33 0.56 -11.02
C ASP A 25 9.23 -0.88 -11.52
N TYR A 26 9.71 -1.08 -12.74
CA TYR A 26 9.71 -2.37 -13.42
C TYR A 26 10.55 -3.43 -12.69
N ALA A 27 11.74 -3.06 -12.21
CA ALA A 27 12.73 -4.02 -11.73
C ALA A 27 12.29 -4.65 -10.40
N PHE A 28 11.85 -3.84 -9.44
CA PHE A 28 11.29 -4.39 -8.20
C PHE A 28 9.98 -5.13 -8.47
N ALA A 29 9.10 -4.61 -9.33
CA ALA A 29 7.84 -5.29 -9.64
C ALA A 29 8.06 -6.70 -10.22
N GLU A 30 9.02 -6.86 -11.12
CA GLU A 30 9.38 -8.18 -11.68
C GLU A 30 9.91 -9.13 -10.61
N ILE A 31 10.82 -8.67 -9.75
CA ILE A 31 11.37 -9.49 -8.66
C ILE A 31 10.28 -9.93 -7.69
N LEU A 32 9.41 -9.00 -7.28
CA LEU A 32 8.33 -9.28 -6.33
C LEU A 32 7.29 -10.24 -6.89
N ASP A 33 6.92 -10.09 -8.17
CA ASP A 33 6.00 -11.02 -8.85
C ASP A 33 6.58 -12.44 -8.93
N GLN A 34 7.86 -12.56 -9.28
CA GLN A 34 8.57 -13.85 -9.35
C GLN A 34 8.73 -14.50 -7.97
N ALA A 35 8.90 -13.70 -6.92
CA ALA A 35 8.98 -14.17 -5.54
C ALA A 35 7.63 -14.67 -4.98
N GLY A 36 6.53 -14.47 -5.71
CA GLY A 36 5.21 -14.98 -5.34
C GLY A 36 4.39 -14.05 -4.45
N VAL A 37 4.70 -12.75 -4.40
CA VAL A 37 3.87 -11.76 -3.69
C VAL A 37 2.47 -11.75 -4.29
N GLU A 38 1.41 -11.89 -3.48
CA GLU A 38 0.04 -11.97 -4.01
C GLU A 38 -0.49 -10.60 -4.48
N MET A 39 -0.08 -9.52 -3.83
CA MET A 39 -0.47 -8.15 -4.21
C MET A 39 0.71 -7.18 -4.20
N ILE A 40 0.85 -6.43 -5.28
CA ILE A 40 1.78 -5.31 -5.37
C ILE A 40 0.98 -4.01 -5.23
N LEU A 41 1.35 -3.21 -4.22
CA LEU A 41 0.75 -1.90 -3.97
C LEU A 41 1.64 -0.80 -4.56
N VAL A 42 1.16 -0.12 -5.60
CA VAL A 42 1.76 1.14 -6.05
C VAL A 42 1.26 2.24 -5.12
N GLY A 43 1.91 2.35 -3.97
CA GLY A 43 1.50 3.25 -2.89
C GLY A 43 2.13 4.63 -2.98
N ASP A 44 1.43 5.66 -2.51
CA ASP A 44 1.90 7.05 -2.50
C ASP A 44 3.11 7.29 -1.58
N SER A 45 3.43 6.33 -0.71
CA SER A 45 4.72 6.21 0.02
C SER A 45 5.96 6.44 -0.86
N LEU A 46 5.84 6.22 -2.18
CA LEU A 46 6.83 6.55 -3.20
C LEU A 46 7.32 8.00 -3.12
N ALA A 47 6.45 8.92 -2.72
CA ALA A 47 6.81 10.32 -2.48
C ALA A 47 8.01 10.44 -1.57
N MET A 48 8.03 9.67 -0.49
CA MET A 48 9.04 9.76 0.55
C MET A 48 10.24 8.88 0.22
N VAL A 49 9.98 7.60 -0.11
CA VAL A 49 11.06 6.61 -0.22
C VAL A 49 11.74 6.60 -1.59
N THR A 50 11.08 7.11 -2.62
CA THR A 50 11.61 7.14 -4.00
C THR A 50 11.93 8.57 -4.45
N LEU A 51 11.04 9.53 -4.18
CA LEU A 51 11.19 10.92 -4.63
C LEU A 51 11.79 11.87 -3.58
N GLY A 52 11.94 11.42 -2.33
CA GLY A 52 12.59 12.18 -1.27
C GLY A 52 11.77 13.36 -0.71
N HIS A 53 10.46 13.38 -0.95
CA HIS A 53 9.55 14.34 -0.31
C HIS A 53 9.43 14.06 1.20
N PRO A 54 9.14 15.10 2.02
CA PRO A 54 8.97 14.92 3.46
C PRO A 54 7.65 14.22 3.84
N THR A 55 6.66 14.20 2.94
CA THR A 55 5.32 13.60 3.15
C THR A 55 4.80 13.04 1.83
N THR A 56 3.68 12.31 1.85
CA THR A 56 3.02 11.80 0.63
C THR A 56 2.16 12.83 -0.09
N LEU A 57 1.86 13.97 0.54
CA LEU A 57 0.99 15.02 0.00
C LEU A 57 1.39 15.62 -1.37
N PRO A 58 2.67 15.78 -1.71
CA PRO A 58 3.05 16.40 -2.99
C PRO A 58 2.69 15.56 -4.22
N LEU A 59 2.36 14.28 -4.06
CA LEU A 59 2.15 13.38 -5.18
C LEU A 59 0.90 13.71 -5.98
N THR A 60 1.10 13.87 -7.29
CA THR A 60 0.02 14.08 -8.24
C THR A 60 -0.52 12.75 -8.77
N LEU A 61 -1.74 12.78 -9.35
CA LEU A 61 -2.31 11.61 -10.02
C LEU A 61 -1.45 11.13 -11.20
N ASP A 62 -0.86 12.05 -11.95
CA ASP A 62 -0.08 11.71 -13.14
C ASP A 62 1.24 11.01 -12.77
N GLU A 63 1.87 11.40 -11.67
CA GLU A 63 3.05 10.70 -11.12
C GLU A 63 2.70 9.30 -10.62
N MET A 64 1.57 9.14 -9.91
CA MET A 64 1.08 7.81 -9.52
C MET A 64 0.83 6.91 -10.73
N ILE A 65 0.19 7.44 -11.78
CA ILE A 65 -0.04 6.73 -13.04
C ILE A 65 1.29 6.38 -13.73
N HIS A 66 2.26 7.28 -13.73
CA HIS A 66 3.58 7.04 -14.32
C HIS A 66 4.28 5.83 -13.69
N HIS A 67 4.36 5.79 -12.36
CA HIS A 67 4.97 4.68 -11.63
C HIS A 67 4.17 3.38 -11.79
N ALA A 68 2.84 3.45 -11.74
CA ALA A 68 1.98 2.28 -11.95
C ALA A 68 2.14 1.68 -13.36
N LYS A 69 2.32 2.50 -14.40
CA LYS A 69 2.65 2.03 -15.77
C LYS A 69 3.98 1.26 -15.80
N ALA A 70 4.98 1.69 -15.02
CA ALA A 70 6.26 0.98 -14.93
C ALA A 70 6.09 -0.38 -14.23
N VAL A 71 5.39 -0.41 -13.09
CA VAL A 71 5.10 -1.63 -12.33
C VAL A 71 4.32 -2.64 -13.16
N ARG A 72 3.27 -2.22 -13.89
CA ARG A 72 2.47 -3.11 -14.73
C ARG A 72 3.31 -3.93 -15.72
N ARG A 73 4.40 -3.37 -16.26
CA ARG A 73 5.27 -4.08 -17.20
C ARG A 73 6.06 -5.22 -16.54
N GLY A 74 6.34 -5.13 -15.24
CA GLY A 74 7.08 -6.15 -14.49
C GLY A 74 6.20 -7.26 -13.91
N VAL A 75 4.91 -6.99 -13.69
CA VAL A 75 4.00 -7.96 -13.04
C VAL A 75 3.34 -8.88 -14.06
N LYS A 76 3.33 -10.19 -13.80
CA LYS A 76 2.59 -11.19 -14.59
C LYS A 76 1.46 -11.86 -13.82
N ASN A 77 1.62 -12.06 -12.51
CA ASN A 77 0.68 -12.83 -11.70
C ASN A 77 0.01 -12.02 -10.57
N ALA A 78 0.75 -11.17 -9.86
CA ALA A 78 0.26 -10.45 -8.69
C ALA A 78 -0.90 -9.51 -9.03
N TRP A 79 -1.76 -9.29 -8.04
CA TRP A 79 -2.79 -8.25 -8.09
C TRP A 79 -2.14 -6.87 -7.92
N ILE A 80 -2.47 -5.91 -8.77
CA ILE A 80 -1.95 -4.53 -8.66
C ILE A 80 -3.04 -3.62 -8.09
N THR A 81 -2.76 -3.04 -6.93
CA THR A 81 -3.57 -1.96 -6.34
C THR A 81 -2.75 -0.67 -6.42
N VAL A 82 -3.39 0.44 -6.81
CA VAL A 82 -2.73 1.76 -6.91
C VAL A 82 -3.41 2.74 -5.96
N ASP A 83 -2.64 3.51 -5.22
CA ASP A 83 -3.21 4.57 -4.39
C ASP A 83 -3.84 5.68 -5.23
N LEU A 84 -4.98 6.20 -4.78
CA LEU A 84 -5.40 7.53 -5.16
C LEU A 84 -4.68 8.53 -4.25
N PRO A 85 -3.82 9.41 -4.79
CA PRO A 85 -3.07 10.33 -3.96
C PRO A 85 -3.99 11.43 -3.40
N PHE A 86 -3.48 12.17 -2.41
CA PHE A 86 -4.21 13.26 -1.77
C PHE A 86 -4.80 14.25 -2.79
N GLY A 87 -6.03 14.70 -2.56
CA GLY A 87 -6.74 15.68 -3.39
C GLY A 87 -7.41 15.11 -4.65
N THR A 88 -7.32 13.80 -4.89
CA THR A 88 -7.86 13.16 -6.12
C THR A 88 -9.17 12.41 -5.93
N TYR A 89 -9.63 12.21 -4.70
CA TYR A 89 -10.88 11.52 -4.38
C TYR A 89 -11.72 12.17 -3.28
N GLN A 90 -11.13 13.10 -2.52
CA GLN A 90 -11.74 13.71 -1.34
C GLN A 90 -12.77 14.77 -1.70
N GLU A 91 -12.72 15.35 -2.89
CA GLU A 91 -13.64 16.43 -3.31
C GLU A 91 -15.07 15.92 -3.48
N SER A 92 -15.24 14.77 -4.16
CA SER A 92 -16.55 14.16 -4.42
C SER A 92 -16.40 12.72 -4.94
N PRO A 93 -17.45 11.87 -4.78
CA PRO A 93 -17.50 10.57 -5.43
C PRO A 93 -17.31 10.64 -6.96
N GLU A 94 -17.81 11.69 -7.62
CA GLU A 94 -17.65 11.92 -9.05
C GLU A 94 -16.19 12.21 -9.44
N GLN A 95 -15.47 12.98 -8.62
CA GLN A 95 -14.02 13.19 -8.79
C GLN A 95 -13.27 11.87 -8.66
N ALA A 96 -13.55 11.10 -7.59
CA ALA A 96 -12.92 9.82 -7.35
C ALA A 96 -13.15 8.82 -8.50
N VAL A 97 -14.36 8.77 -9.06
CA VAL A 97 -14.65 7.94 -10.25
C VAL A 97 -13.78 8.34 -11.44
N ARG A 98 -13.60 9.64 -11.71
CA ARG A 98 -12.72 10.10 -12.80
C ARG A 98 -11.26 9.69 -12.54
N SER A 99 -10.75 9.94 -11.34
CA SER A 99 -9.37 9.61 -10.95
C SER A 99 -9.10 8.11 -11.02
N ALA A 100 -9.97 7.29 -10.42
CA ALA A 100 -9.84 5.84 -10.43
C ALA A 100 -9.97 5.24 -11.84
N SER A 101 -10.89 5.78 -12.66
CA SER A 101 -11.01 5.35 -14.06
C SER A 101 -9.74 5.60 -14.84
N ARG A 102 -9.11 6.78 -14.68
CA ARG A 102 -7.81 7.08 -15.29
C ARG A 102 -6.74 6.11 -14.83
N VAL A 103 -6.64 5.84 -13.52
CA VAL A 103 -5.68 4.86 -12.98
C VAL A 103 -5.84 3.51 -13.65
N LEU A 104 -7.06 2.94 -13.68
CA LEU A 104 -7.28 1.63 -14.28
C LEU A 104 -6.99 1.61 -15.78
N GLN A 105 -7.51 2.59 -16.53
CA GLN A 105 -7.38 2.66 -17.99
C GLN A 105 -5.94 2.87 -18.44
N GLU A 106 -5.22 3.75 -17.76
CA GLU A 106 -3.88 4.14 -18.18
C GLU A 106 -2.80 3.17 -17.69
N THR A 107 -3.03 2.45 -16.60
CA THR A 107 -2.00 1.62 -15.94
C THR A 107 -2.25 0.12 -16.06
N GLY A 108 -3.50 -0.31 -16.31
CA GLY A 108 -3.86 -1.72 -16.24
C GLY A 108 -3.81 -2.31 -14.82
N ALA A 109 -3.92 -1.46 -13.79
CA ALA A 109 -4.11 -1.87 -12.42
C ALA A 109 -5.46 -2.58 -12.22
N ASN A 110 -5.55 -3.38 -11.16
CA ASN A 110 -6.73 -4.17 -10.85
C ASN A 110 -7.68 -3.48 -9.86
N ALA A 111 -7.14 -2.62 -9.00
CA ALA A 111 -7.88 -1.92 -7.96
C ALA A 111 -7.26 -0.56 -7.63
N VAL A 112 -8.01 0.24 -6.85
CA VAL A 112 -7.50 1.46 -6.20
C VAL A 112 -7.53 1.35 -4.68
N LYS A 113 -6.64 2.07 -3.98
CA LYS A 113 -6.68 2.25 -2.52
C LYS A 113 -7.01 3.70 -2.16
N LEU A 114 -7.89 3.88 -1.16
CA LEU A 114 -8.30 5.17 -0.62
C LEU A 114 -8.14 5.19 0.91
N GLU A 115 -7.80 6.35 1.46
CA GLU A 115 -7.65 6.54 2.91
C GLU A 115 -8.91 7.14 3.55
N GLY A 116 -9.23 6.65 4.76
CA GLY A 116 -10.37 7.05 5.56
C GLY A 116 -11.57 6.11 5.44
N GLY A 117 -12.40 6.04 6.47
CA GLY A 117 -13.69 5.33 6.44
C GLY A 117 -14.86 6.14 7.00
N TYR A 118 -14.67 7.45 7.17
CA TYR A 118 -15.74 8.37 7.56
C TYR A 118 -16.80 8.50 6.45
N PRO A 119 -18.02 9.01 6.74
CA PRO A 119 -19.18 8.87 5.87
C PRO A 119 -18.98 9.26 4.40
N GLU A 120 -18.26 10.35 4.16
CA GLU A 120 -17.98 10.86 2.81
C GLU A 120 -17.07 9.91 2.01
N VAL A 121 -16.02 9.35 2.63
CA VAL A 121 -15.16 8.35 1.96
C VAL A 121 -15.91 7.04 1.76
N ALA A 122 -16.71 6.59 2.73
CA ALA A 122 -17.55 5.40 2.56
C ALA A 122 -18.54 5.55 1.39
N ALA A 123 -19.13 6.74 1.22
CA ALA A 123 -19.98 7.05 0.07
C ALA A 123 -19.20 7.01 -1.26
N THR A 124 -17.97 7.53 -1.26
CA THR A 124 -17.05 7.44 -2.41
C THR A 124 -16.72 5.99 -2.76
N VAL A 125 -16.39 5.15 -1.78
CA VAL A 125 -16.13 3.72 -1.98
C VAL A 125 -17.35 3.03 -2.59
N ALA A 126 -18.55 3.28 -2.03
CA ALA A 126 -19.79 2.70 -2.56
C ALA A 126 -20.04 3.09 -4.02
N LYS A 127 -19.74 4.35 -4.40
CA LYS A 127 -19.85 4.82 -5.77
C LYS A 127 -18.86 4.12 -6.70
N LEU A 128 -17.59 3.99 -6.31
CA LEU A 128 -16.54 3.33 -7.08
C LEU A 128 -16.87 1.84 -7.32
N VAL A 129 -17.28 1.14 -6.27
CA VAL A 129 -17.68 -0.27 -6.35
C VAL A 129 -18.89 -0.44 -7.25
N LYS A 130 -19.90 0.45 -7.14
CA LYS A 130 -21.10 0.42 -8.00
C LYS A 130 -20.79 0.57 -9.49
N VAL A 131 -19.72 1.27 -9.86
CA VAL A 131 -19.29 1.40 -11.26
C VAL A 131 -18.28 0.32 -11.68
N GLY A 132 -18.04 -0.68 -10.82
CA GLY A 132 -17.21 -1.85 -11.13
C GLY A 132 -15.72 -1.68 -10.83
N ILE A 133 -15.33 -0.67 -10.04
CA ILE A 133 -13.94 -0.45 -9.63
C ILE A 133 -13.70 -1.12 -8.27
N PRO A 134 -12.83 -2.14 -8.16
CA PRO A 134 -12.47 -2.72 -6.87
C PRO A 134 -11.71 -1.71 -6.00
N VAL A 135 -12.09 -1.61 -4.73
CA VAL A 135 -11.51 -0.68 -3.77
C VAL A 135 -10.93 -1.41 -2.57
N MET A 136 -9.68 -1.09 -2.26
CA MET A 136 -9.06 -1.36 -0.96
C MET A 136 -9.25 -0.13 -0.07
N GLY A 137 -9.87 -0.30 1.09
CA GLY A 137 -9.96 0.76 2.09
C GLY A 137 -8.68 0.86 2.93
N HIS A 138 -8.52 1.94 3.69
CA HIS A 138 -7.40 2.14 4.60
C HIS A 138 -7.84 2.97 5.80
N VAL A 139 -7.74 2.40 7.00
CA VAL A 139 -8.04 3.07 8.28
C VAL A 139 -6.90 2.92 9.28
N GLY A 140 -6.97 3.66 10.39
CA GLY A 140 -5.88 3.79 11.35
C GLY A 140 -5.07 5.05 11.06
N LEU A 141 -3.75 4.95 11.03
CA LEU A 141 -2.90 6.01 10.54
C LEU A 141 -3.06 6.11 9.01
N THR A 142 -3.53 7.26 8.55
CA THR A 142 -3.70 7.60 7.13
C THR A 142 -2.69 8.70 6.77
N PRO A 143 -1.54 8.37 6.14
CA PRO A 143 -0.47 9.32 5.84
C PRO A 143 -0.89 10.60 5.10
N GLN A 144 -1.96 10.56 4.29
CA GLN A 144 -2.49 11.76 3.63
C GLN A 144 -3.10 12.77 4.62
N SER A 145 -3.34 12.36 5.87
CA SER A 145 -3.79 13.21 6.97
C SER A 145 -2.65 13.59 7.93
N VAL A 146 -1.38 13.52 7.49
CA VAL A 146 -0.20 13.80 8.36
C VAL A 146 -0.25 15.17 9.03
N GLN A 147 -0.85 16.19 8.41
CA GLN A 147 -0.95 17.53 9.00
C GLN A 147 -1.87 17.57 10.23
N THR A 148 -2.83 16.64 10.34
CA THR A 148 -3.76 16.56 11.47
C THR A 148 -3.39 15.44 12.45
N LEU A 149 -2.87 14.30 11.96
CA LEU A 149 -2.57 13.12 12.78
C LEU A 149 -1.09 12.96 13.15
N GLY A 150 -0.19 13.58 12.39
CA GLY A 150 1.23 13.23 12.38
C GLY A 150 1.47 11.76 11.98
N PHE A 151 2.70 11.28 12.15
CA PHE A 151 3.05 9.86 11.99
C PHE A 151 3.04 9.14 13.34
N THR A 152 1.89 9.10 13.99
CA THR A 152 1.73 8.50 15.33
C THR A 152 0.74 7.36 15.32
N GLN A 153 0.91 6.40 16.24
CA GLN A 153 -0.04 5.29 16.39
C GLN A 153 -1.43 5.81 16.76
N GLN A 154 -2.45 5.33 16.05
CA GLN A 154 -3.86 5.72 16.20
C GLN A 154 -4.65 4.69 17.03
N GLY A 155 -5.81 5.08 17.56
CA GLY A 155 -6.68 4.13 18.29
C GLY A 155 -6.21 3.85 19.71
N LYS A 156 -5.51 4.80 20.35
CA LYS A 156 -4.96 4.62 21.70
C LYS A 156 -6.00 4.81 22.80
N THR A 157 -7.10 5.49 22.47
CA THR A 157 -8.24 5.69 23.36
C THR A 157 -9.43 4.89 22.85
N ASP A 158 -10.33 4.52 23.75
CA ASP A 158 -11.55 3.78 23.40
C ASP A 158 -12.36 4.51 22.31
N ALA A 159 -12.48 5.83 22.41
CA ALA A 159 -13.19 6.64 21.42
C ALA A 159 -12.54 6.60 20.03
N GLU A 160 -11.21 6.68 19.94
CA GLU A 160 -10.50 6.54 18.66
C GLU A 160 -10.61 5.11 18.12
N GLY A 161 -10.51 4.10 18.99
CA GLY A 161 -10.64 2.69 18.63
C GLY A 161 -12.03 2.38 18.06
N ASP A 162 -13.08 2.82 18.75
CA ASP A 162 -14.48 2.68 18.32
C ASP A 162 -14.72 3.37 16.98
N ARG A 163 -14.15 4.57 16.77
CA ARG A 163 -14.21 5.26 15.49
C ARG A 163 -13.58 4.43 14.37
N ILE A 164 -12.33 3.98 14.54
CA ILE A 164 -11.61 3.18 13.53
C ILE A 164 -12.36 1.88 13.23
N PHE A 165 -12.91 1.24 14.25
CA PHE A 165 -13.72 0.03 14.12
C PHE A 165 -14.98 0.27 13.29
N ALA A 166 -15.71 1.36 13.60
CA ALA A 166 -16.91 1.74 12.86
C ALA A 166 -16.60 2.11 11.40
N GLU A 167 -15.51 2.83 11.16
CA GLU A 167 -15.02 3.18 9.82
C GLU A 167 -14.66 1.94 8.99
N ALA A 168 -13.99 0.95 9.59
CA ALA A 168 -13.70 -0.32 8.92
C ALA A 168 -14.98 -1.08 8.50
N ILE A 169 -15.99 -1.11 9.38
CA ILE A 169 -17.31 -1.67 9.04
C ILE A 169 -18.00 -0.87 7.93
N ALA A 170 -17.89 0.45 7.95
CA ALA A 170 -18.50 1.31 6.93
C ALA A 170 -17.91 1.04 5.54
N LEU A 171 -16.59 0.86 5.46
CA LEU A 171 -15.90 0.51 4.21
C LEU A 171 -16.29 -0.87 3.68
N GLU A 172 -16.41 -1.87 4.56
CA GLU A 172 -16.94 -3.18 4.15
C GLU A 172 -18.37 -3.07 3.61
N LYS A 173 -19.26 -2.36 4.32
CA LYS A 173 -20.63 -2.14 3.86
C LYS A 173 -20.71 -1.38 2.54
N ALA A 174 -19.74 -0.49 2.28
CA ALA A 174 -19.61 0.21 1.01
C ALA A 174 -19.09 -0.69 -0.13
N GLY A 175 -18.62 -1.90 0.18
CA GLY A 175 -18.20 -2.90 -0.80
C GLY A 175 -16.70 -2.93 -1.06
N ALA A 176 -15.86 -2.38 -0.16
CA ALA A 176 -14.42 -2.59 -0.23
C ALA A 176 -14.11 -4.10 -0.23
N PHE A 177 -13.11 -4.53 -1.02
CA PHE A 177 -12.74 -5.96 -1.07
C PHE A 177 -11.68 -6.34 -0.03
N SER A 178 -10.99 -5.34 0.54
CA SER A 178 -9.97 -5.49 1.57
C SER A 178 -9.77 -4.15 2.27
N ILE A 179 -9.23 -4.17 3.49
CA ILE A 179 -8.91 -2.95 4.25
C ILE A 179 -7.49 -3.02 4.81
N VAL A 180 -6.69 -1.98 4.59
CA VAL A 180 -5.42 -1.76 5.29
C VAL A 180 -5.70 -1.22 6.69
N LEU A 181 -5.07 -1.84 7.69
CA LEU A 181 -5.04 -1.38 9.08
C LEU A 181 -3.61 -0.93 9.39
N GLU A 182 -3.41 0.38 9.50
CA GLU A 182 -2.08 0.95 9.68
C GLU A 182 -1.87 1.54 11.08
N HIS A 183 -0.80 1.10 11.73
CA HIS A 183 -0.29 1.63 12.99
C HIS A 183 -1.37 1.84 14.07
N ILE A 184 -2.07 0.76 14.41
CA ILE A 184 -3.09 0.69 15.47
C ILE A 184 -2.75 -0.40 16.50
N PRO A 185 -3.35 -0.41 17.72
CA PRO A 185 -3.21 -1.50 18.67
C PRO A 185 -3.57 -2.87 18.08
N THR A 186 -2.83 -3.91 18.50
CA THR A 186 -2.97 -5.27 17.96
C THR A 186 -4.32 -5.91 18.30
N ASP A 187 -4.85 -5.63 19.49
CA ASP A 187 -6.17 -6.06 19.95
C ASP A 187 -7.31 -5.41 19.15
N LEU A 188 -7.19 -4.11 18.85
CA LEU A 188 -8.11 -3.42 17.95
C LEU A 188 -8.07 -4.04 16.54
N ALA A 189 -6.87 -4.24 15.98
CA ALA A 189 -6.71 -4.85 14.67
C ALA A 189 -7.29 -6.28 14.60
N GLN A 190 -7.06 -7.09 15.63
CA GLN A 190 -7.64 -8.43 15.74
C GLN A 190 -9.16 -8.38 15.81
N SER A 191 -9.71 -7.43 16.58
CA SER A 191 -11.16 -7.25 16.73
C SER A 191 -11.81 -6.87 15.40
N ILE A 192 -11.21 -5.93 14.66
CA ILE A 192 -11.67 -5.57 13.31
C ILE A 192 -11.57 -6.78 12.37
N THR A 193 -10.44 -7.48 12.38
CA THR A 193 -10.21 -8.65 11.50
C THR A 193 -11.24 -9.76 11.72
N ASN A 194 -11.59 -10.04 12.98
CA ASN A 194 -12.60 -11.03 13.35
C ASN A 194 -14.02 -10.58 12.99
N LYS A 195 -14.27 -9.27 12.96
CA LYS A 195 -15.59 -8.70 12.68
C LYS A 195 -15.92 -8.71 11.19
N LEU A 196 -14.94 -8.40 10.35
CA LEU A 196 -15.13 -8.25 8.90
C LEU A 196 -15.10 -9.61 8.18
N ALA A 197 -15.93 -9.74 7.15
CA ALA A 197 -15.93 -10.85 6.20
C ALA A 197 -14.88 -10.67 5.09
N ILE A 198 -14.43 -9.44 4.82
CA ILE A 198 -13.33 -9.14 3.90
C ILE A 198 -11.95 -9.18 4.59
N PRO A 199 -10.85 -9.44 3.86
CA PRO A 199 -9.51 -9.48 4.43
C PRO A 199 -8.99 -8.14 4.92
N THR A 200 -8.35 -8.16 6.08
CA THR A 200 -7.56 -7.05 6.62
C THR A 200 -6.07 -7.24 6.32
N ILE A 201 -5.39 -6.16 5.94
CA ILE A 201 -3.95 -6.15 5.66
C ILE A 201 -3.28 -5.23 6.69
N GLY A 202 -2.45 -5.81 7.56
CA GLY A 202 -1.81 -5.06 8.63
C GLY A 202 -0.47 -4.44 8.20
N ILE A 203 -0.20 -3.24 8.71
CA ILE A 203 1.14 -2.64 8.74
C ILE A 203 1.33 -1.92 10.07
N GLY A 204 2.17 -2.48 10.94
CA GLY A 204 2.23 -2.01 12.32
C GLY A 204 0.94 -2.23 13.13
N ALA A 205 0.13 -3.21 12.74
CA ALA A 205 -1.14 -3.59 13.38
C ALA A 205 -1.11 -5.01 14.00
N GLY A 206 0.10 -5.58 14.16
CA GLY A 206 0.30 -6.93 14.70
C GLY A 206 -0.06 -8.06 13.73
N ALA A 207 0.15 -9.30 14.19
CA ALA A 207 -0.03 -10.52 13.38
C ALA A 207 -1.50 -10.99 13.26
N GLY A 208 -2.44 -10.26 13.86
CA GLY A 208 -3.85 -10.62 13.90
C GLY A 208 -4.59 -10.43 12.58
N CYS A 209 -4.05 -9.62 11.66
CA CYS A 209 -4.65 -9.33 10.35
C CYS A 209 -4.52 -10.50 9.36
N ASP A 210 -5.43 -10.60 8.39
CA ASP A 210 -5.44 -11.66 7.36
C ASP A 210 -4.22 -11.63 6.42
N GLY A 211 -3.58 -10.48 6.30
CA GLY A 211 -2.33 -10.31 5.57
C GLY A 211 -1.45 -9.22 6.16
N GLN A 212 -0.31 -8.99 5.52
CA GLN A 212 0.64 -7.95 5.91
C GLN A 212 1.12 -7.18 4.69
N VAL A 213 1.31 -5.87 4.87
CA VAL A 213 1.97 -5.00 3.90
C VAL A 213 3.22 -4.36 4.51
N LEU A 214 4.28 -4.24 3.72
CA LEU A 214 5.43 -3.40 4.04
C LEU A 214 5.85 -2.58 2.82
N VAL A 215 6.42 -1.42 3.10
CA VAL A 215 7.16 -0.65 2.10
C VAL A 215 8.40 -1.45 1.71
N THR A 216 8.58 -1.74 0.42
CA THR A 216 9.64 -2.66 -0.05
C THR A 216 11.05 -2.17 0.30
N THR A 217 11.29 -0.86 0.30
CA THR A 217 12.57 -0.30 0.75
C THR A 217 12.87 -0.59 2.21
N ASP A 218 11.85 -0.64 3.07
CA ASP A 218 12.02 -0.96 4.49
C ASP A 218 12.26 -2.46 4.68
N ALA A 219 11.50 -3.29 3.94
CA ALA A 219 11.68 -4.74 3.95
C ALA A 219 13.08 -5.17 3.47
N LEU A 220 13.66 -4.43 2.53
CA LEU A 220 14.99 -4.71 1.97
C LEU A 220 16.15 -3.94 2.64
N GLY A 221 15.85 -3.08 3.62
CA GLY A 221 16.87 -2.29 4.31
C GLY A 221 17.58 -1.26 3.42
N LEU A 222 16.85 -0.65 2.48
CA LEU A 222 17.35 0.44 1.63
C LEU A 222 17.25 1.81 2.30
N GLY A 223 16.22 2.04 3.12
CA GLY A 223 15.96 3.31 3.80
C GLY A 223 17.04 3.69 4.83
N SER A 224 17.22 5.00 5.06
CA SER A 224 18.13 5.54 6.10
C SER A 224 17.50 5.50 7.49
N TRP A 225 16.19 5.46 7.46
CA TRP A 225 15.30 5.36 8.57
C TRP A 225 14.27 4.29 8.22
N LYS A 226 13.74 3.63 9.23
CA LYS A 226 12.61 2.70 9.07
C LYS A 226 11.60 2.90 10.20
N PRO A 227 10.31 2.66 9.95
CA PRO A 227 9.30 2.67 11.00
C PRO A 227 9.62 1.65 12.10
N PRO A 228 9.21 1.89 13.36
CA PRO A 228 9.52 1.01 14.48
C PRO A 228 8.94 -0.41 14.32
N PHE A 229 7.86 -0.56 13.54
CA PHE A 229 7.24 -1.85 13.24
C PHE A 229 7.87 -2.57 12.04
N ALA A 230 8.76 -1.93 11.28
CA ALA A 230 9.32 -2.52 10.07
C ALA A 230 10.51 -3.43 10.38
N LYS A 231 10.43 -4.68 9.88
CA LYS A 231 11.53 -5.64 9.88
C LYS A 231 12.24 -5.59 8.52
N ALA A 232 13.56 -5.39 8.55
CA ALA A 232 14.41 -5.56 7.38
C ALA A 232 14.83 -7.03 7.27
N TYR A 233 14.72 -7.59 6.08
CA TYR A 233 15.12 -8.96 5.73
C TYR A 233 16.49 -8.99 5.03
N ALA A 234 16.98 -7.84 4.59
CA ALA A 234 18.31 -7.63 4.02
C ALA A 234 18.85 -6.24 4.45
N ASN A 235 20.15 -5.99 4.20
CA ASN A 235 20.77 -4.66 4.31
C ASN A 235 21.28 -4.22 2.94
N LEU A 236 20.35 -3.98 1.99
CA LEU A 236 20.75 -3.61 0.64
C LEU A 236 21.49 -2.28 0.57
N ARG A 237 21.25 -1.37 1.51
CA ARG A 237 22.01 -0.12 1.59
C ARG A 237 23.51 -0.37 1.74
N GLU A 238 23.90 -1.24 2.66
CA GLU A 238 25.30 -1.60 2.87
C GLU A 238 25.87 -2.32 1.65
N THR A 239 25.14 -3.31 1.13
CA THR A 239 25.56 -4.07 -0.06
C THR A 239 25.78 -3.16 -1.28
N ILE A 240 24.86 -2.25 -1.56
CA ILE A 240 24.98 -1.28 -2.66
C ILE A 240 26.16 -0.34 -2.41
N THR A 241 26.32 0.15 -1.17
CA THR A 241 27.44 1.05 -0.82
C THR A 241 28.79 0.37 -1.09
N GLN A 242 28.95 -0.88 -0.65
CA GLN A 242 30.17 -1.66 -0.88
C GLN A 242 30.42 -1.92 -2.36
N ALA A 243 29.39 -2.30 -3.12
CA ALA A 243 29.52 -2.53 -4.56
C ALA A 243 29.92 -1.26 -5.33
N VAL A 244 29.33 -0.11 -4.99
CA VAL A 244 29.67 1.18 -5.59
C VAL A 244 31.10 1.60 -5.24
N GLN A 245 31.54 1.38 -4.00
CA GLN A 245 32.91 1.64 -3.58
C GLN A 245 33.91 0.78 -4.35
N ALA A 246 33.66 -0.53 -4.44
CA ALA A 246 34.52 -1.45 -5.19
C ALA A 246 34.66 -1.03 -6.67
N PHE A 247 33.53 -0.77 -7.35
CA PHE A 247 33.55 -0.28 -8.74
C PHE A 247 34.34 1.03 -8.88
N THR A 248 34.15 1.96 -7.94
CA THR A 248 34.85 3.25 -7.96
C THR A 248 36.36 3.07 -7.78
N ASP A 249 36.78 2.16 -6.92
CA ASP A 249 38.20 1.89 -6.65
C ASP A 249 38.87 1.17 -7.83
N GLU A 250 38.17 0.26 -8.51
CA GLU A 250 38.64 -0.38 -9.75
C GLU A 250 38.82 0.64 -10.88
N VAL A 251 37.86 1.56 -11.07
CA VAL A 251 37.98 2.66 -12.06
C VAL A 251 39.16 3.57 -11.74
N ARG A 252 39.33 3.95 -10.47
CA ARG A 252 40.42 4.85 -10.04
C ARG A 252 41.80 4.22 -10.16
N SER A 253 41.91 2.92 -9.92
CA SER A 253 43.16 2.16 -10.03
C SER A 253 43.48 1.72 -11.46
N GLY A 254 42.57 1.94 -12.42
CA GLY A 254 42.73 1.49 -13.81
C GLY A 254 42.57 -0.02 -13.98
N GLN A 255 41.93 -0.70 -13.03
CA GLN A 255 41.57 -2.12 -13.15
C GLN A 255 40.29 -2.32 -13.98
N PHE A 256 39.47 -1.28 -14.12
CA PHE A 256 38.25 -1.30 -14.94
C PHE A 256 38.19 -0.13 -15.94
N PRO A 257 37.72 -0.35 -17.19
CA PRO A 257 37.46 -1.66 -17.78
C PRO A 257 38.77 -2.40 -18.11
N GLU A 258 38.71 -3.72 -18.25
CA GLU A 258 39.81 -4.51 -18.84
C GLU A 258 40.06 -4.16 -20.31
#